data_AF-A0A8J5FBI7-F1
#
_entry.id   AF-A0A8J5FBI7-F1
#
_cell.length_a   1.000
_cell.length_b   1.000
_cell.length_c   1.000
_cell.angle_alpha   90.00
_cell.angle_beta   90.00
_cell.angle_gamma   90.00
#
_symmetry.space_group_name_H-M   'P 1'
#
loop_
_entity.id
_entity.type
_entity.pdbx_description
1 polymer ?
#
loop_
_entity_poly.entity_id
_entity_poly.type
_entity_poly.pdbx_seq_one_letter_code
_entity_poly.pdbx_strand_id
1 'polypeptide(L)'
;MEYDDNRYNSSRGAHLNLKRVEKARILVNKIPALVDTLVIKTHAWEEDRGMLFMYDSVPLLSECPLFIYPFVDLFMHVCFEYERLEEGSNKKKEILLEITEMMMHRAHLDSSIELIGNLIFGSAVAPSVLKTMRSSGQALVDDWVCLKTVVQAFESHCGSLTQYGMKYMRAFTNICNEGVLKDAMEEACGNVCGSYNSANWSPFIHGYSA
;
A
#
# COMPACT_ATOMS: atom_id res chain seq x y z
N MET A 1 14.02 -35.53 8.03
CA MET A 1 13.18 -35.51 9.25
C MET A 1 13.18 -34.08 9.74
N GLU A 2 11.98 -33.52 9.80
CA GLU A 2 11.64 -32.11 9.93
C GLU A 2 12.01 -31.53 11.30
N TYR A 3 12.43 -30.26 11.24
CA TYR A 3 12.70 -29.36 12.34
C TYR A 3 11.39 -28.62 12.63
N ASP A 4 10.82 -28.75 13.84
CA ASP A 4 9.62 -28.01 14.23
C ASP A 4 9.92 -27.24 15.52
N ASP A 5 10.40 -26.01 15.35
CA ASP A 5 10.78 -25.09 16.43
C ASP A 5 10.00 -23.76 16.28
N ASN A 6 8.73 -23.84 15.89
CA ASN A 6 7.85 -22.67 15.82
C ASN A 6 6.49 -22.94 16.49
N ARG A 7 6.54 -23.28 17.78
CA ARG A 7 5.37 -23.17 18.65
C ARG A 7 5.28 -21.72 19.15
N TYR A 8 4.66 -20.85 18.35
CA TYR A 8 4.18 -19.55 18.84
C TYR A 8 3.31 -19.83 20.06
N ASN A 9 3.88 -19.56 21.23
CA ASN A 9 3.28 -19.90 22.51
C ASN A 9 2.04 -19.01 22.67
N SER A 10 0.85 -19.56 22.41
CA SER A 10 -0.44 -18.91 22.50
C SER A 10 -0.76 -18.56 23.96
N SER A 11 -0.07 -17.55 24.46
CA SER A 11 -0.25 -16.99 25.80
C SER A 11 -1.25 -15.85 25.74
N ARG A 12 -2.04 -15.69 26.80
CA ARG A 12 -3.00 -14.60 27.08
C ARG A 12 -2.51 -13.18 26.71
N GLY A 13 -1.19 -12.96 26.66
CA GLY A 13 -0.54 -11.73 26.19
C GLY A 13 -0.72 -11.44 24.69
N ALA A 14 -0.70 -12.45 23.81
CA ALA A 14 -0.92 -12.27 22.37
C ALA A 14 -2.34 -11.75 22.10
N HIS A 15 -3.34 -12.29 22.80
CA HIS A 15 -4.73 -11.82 22.72
C HIS A 15 -4.92 -10.39 23.27
N LEU A 16 -4.16 -9.98 24.29
CA LEU A 16 -4.16 -8.60 24.78
C LEU A 16 -3.52 -7.63 23.78
N ASN A 17 -2.43 -8.04 23.13
CA ASN A 17 -1.79 -7.26 22.08
C ASN A 17 -2.71 -7.12 20.85
N LEU A 18 -3.38 -8.19 20.42
CA LEU A 18 -4.38 -8.14 19.35
C LEU A 18 -5.53 -7.18 19.68
N LYS A 19 -6.05 -7.19 20.91
CA LYS A 19 -7.07 -6.22 21.35
C LYS A 19 -6.58 -4.77 21.34
N ARG A 20 -5.31 -4.53 21.67
CA ARG A 20 -4.71 -3.18 21.61
C ARG A 20 -4.53 -2.72 20.17
N VAL A 21 -4.05 -3.61 19.29
CA VAL A 21 -3.93 -3.37 17.85
C VAL A 21 -5.29 -3.02 17.25
N GLU A 22 -6.34 -3.76 17.61
CA GLU A 22 -7.68 -3.52 17.08
C GLU A 22 -8.27 -2.18 17.54
N LYS A 23 -8.03 -1.76 18.80
CA LYS A 23 -8.40 -0.43 19.27
C LYS A 23 -7.63 0.69 18.57
N ALA A 24 -6.32 0.49 18.37
CA ALA A 24 -5.48 1.43 17.64
C ALA A 24 -5.96 1.57 16.18
N ARG A 25 -6.31 0.46 15.53
CA ARG A 25 -6.87 0.43 14.17
C ARG A 25 -8.13 1.30 14.05
N ILE A 26 -9.07 1.18 14.99
CA ILE A 26 -10.30 1.97 15.00
C ILE A 26 -10.01 3.48 15.13
N LEU A 27 -9.03 3.85 15.95
CA LEU A 27 -8.61 5.24 16.12
C LEU A 27 -7.90 5.78 14.88
N VAL A 28 -6.96 5.01 14.32
CA VAL A 28 -6.21 5.36 13.10
C VAL A 28 -7.15 5.54 11.91
N ASN A 29 -8.22 4.74 11.80
CA ASN A 29 -9.24 4.91 10.76
C ASN A 29 -9.98 6.26 10.80
N LYS A 30 -9.88 7.04 11.89
CA LYS A 30 -10.46 8.39 11.99
C LYS A 30 -9.51 9.50 11.56
N ILE A 31 -8.22 9.21 11.46
CA ILE A 31 -7.19 10.18 11.06
C ILE A 31 -7.48 10.74 9.66
N PRO A 32 -7.84 9.95 8.63
CA PRO A 32 -8.12 10.49 7.30
C PRO A 32 -9.17 11.60 7.30
N ALA A 33 -10.33 11.38 7.95
CA ALA A 33 -11.38 12.38 8.00
C ALA A 33 -10.96 13.69 8.72
N LEU A 34 -10.10 13.58 9.73
CA LEU A 34 -9.55 14.74 10.43
C LEU A 34 -8.54 15.49 9.55
N VAL A 35 -7.68 14.76 8.84
CA VAL A 35 -6.72 15.33 7.88
C VAL A 35 -7.46 16.02 6.74
N ASP A 36 -8.48 15.39 6.14
CA ASP A 36 -9.30 15.99 5.08
C ASP A 36 -9.97 17.29 5.55
N THR A 37 -10.49 17.29 6.78
CA THR A 37 -11.09 18.50 7.38
C THR A 37 -10.06 19.62 7.56
N LEU A 38 -8.84 19.27 7.97
CA LEU A 38 -7.76 20.25 8.12
C LEU A 38 -7.32 20.81 6.76
N VAL A 39 -7.15 19.95 5.75
CA VAL A 39 -6.81 20.35 4.37
C VAL A 39 -7.84 21.34 3.83
N ILE A 40 -9.14 21.03 3.94
CA ILE A 40 -10.22 21.93 3.49
C ILE A 40 -10.15 23.29 4.20
N LYS A 41 -9.94 23.29 5.52
CA LYS A 41 -9.84 24.54 6.30
C LYS A 41 -8.62 25.36 5.94
N THR A 42 -7.50 24.70 5.67
CA THR A 42 -6.27 25.36 5.24
C THR A 42 -6.46 25.98 3.85
N HIS A 43 -7.03 25.25 2.88
CA HIS A 43 -7.36 25.81 1.55
C HIS A 43 -8.31 27.01 1.65
N ALA A 44 -9.39 26.91 2.43
CA ALA A 44 -10.32 28.02 2.61
C ALA A 44 -9.62 29.26 3.20
N TRP A 45 -8.69 29.05 4.15
CA TRP A 45 -7.89 30.14 4.72
C TRP A 45 -6.93 30.76 3.70
N GLU A 46 -6.32 29.94 2.82
CA GLU A 46 -5.41 30.40 1.77
C GLU A 46 -6.13 31.24 0.71
N GLU A 47 -7.31 30.80 0.28
CA GLU A 47 -8.19 31.51 -0.66
C GLU A 47 -8.64 32.86 -0.10
N ASP A 48 -9.08 32.90 1.16
CA ASP A 48 -9.55 34.12 1.83
C ASP A 48 -8.47 35.20 1.95
N ARG A 49 -7.19 34.80 2.02
CA ARG A 49 -6.06 35.71 2.27
C ARG A 49 -5.16 35.93 1.06
N GLY A 50 -5.35 35.16 -0.01
CA GLY A 50 -4.51 35.20 -1.20
C GLY A 50 -3.04 34.89 -0.90
N MET A 51 -2.76 34.08 0.14
CA MET A 51 -1.42 33.68 0.52
C MET A 51 -1.40 32.24 1.03
N LEU A 52 -0.30 31.52 0.77
CA LEU A 52 -0.12 30.15 1.23
C LEU A 52 -0.01 30.09 2.76
N PHE A 53 -0.62 29.07 3.35
CA PHE A 53 -0.53 28.79 4.77
C PHE A 53 0.84 28.18 5.06
N MET A 54 1.71 28.97 5.68
CA MET A 54 3.07 28.55 5.99
C MET A 54 3.15 27.98 7.40
N TYR A 55 3.64 26.76 7.53
CA TYR A 55 4.06 26.17 8.80
C TYR A 55 5.56 25.90 8.74
N ASP A 56 6.33 26.40 9.72
CA ASP A 56 7.80 26.37 9.69
C ASP A 56 8.43 26.88 8.38
N SER A 57 7.82 27.90 7.78
CA SER A 57 8.23 28.53 6.52
C SER A 57 8.06 27.65 5.26
N VAL A 58 7.25 26.58 5.34
CA VAL A 58 6.90 25.73 4.19
C VAL A 58 5.37 25.76 3.99
N PRO A 59 4.86 25.85 2.74
CA PRO A 59 3.44 25.75 2.46
C PRO A 59 2.91 24.39 2.92
N LEU A 60 1.89 24.39 3.78
CA LEU A 60 1.37 23.15 4.38
C LEU A 60 0.70 22.23 3.35
N LEU A 61 0.20 22.81 2.25
CA LEU A 61 -0.48 22.12 1.16
C LEU A 61 0.35 22.08 -0.14
N SER A 62 1.68 22.14 -0.04
CA SER A 62 2.54 22.15 -1.23
C SER A 62 2.25 20.94 -2.13
N GLU A 63 2.22 21.16 -3.45
CA GLU A 63 1.84 20.15 -4.44
C GLU A 63 2.93 19.08 -4.60
N CYS A 64 3.17 18.28 -3.55
CA CYS A 64 3.66 16.94 -3.75
C CYS A 64 2.46 16.06 -4.15
N PRO A 65 2.48 15.47 -5.34
CA PRO A 65 1.33 14.71 -5.80
C PRO A 65 1.13 13.52 -4.86
N LEU A 66 -0.05 13.49 -4.23
CA LEU A 66 -0.62 12.50 -3.30
C LEU A 66 -0.58 12.89 -1.80
N PHE A 67 -1.41 13.87 -1.43
CA PHE A 67 -1.84 14.11 -0.03
C PHE A 67 -2.94 13.16 0.47
N ILE A 68 -3.23 12.06 -0.23
CA ILE A 68 -4.32 11.13 0.14
C ILE A 68 -3.74 9.72 0.30
N TYR A 69 -3.50 9.27 1.55
CA TYR A 69 -3.61 7.89 2.11
C TYR A 69 -2.63 7.64 3.29
N PRO A 70 -3.00 6.80 4.27
CA PRO A 70 -2.45 6.77 5.61
C PRO A 70 -1.31 5.74 5.73
N PHE A 71 -0.13 6.05 5.20
CA PHE A 71 1.14 5.48 5.69
C PHE A 71 2.23 6.51 5.39
N VAL A 72 2.47 7.33 6.39
CA VAL A 72 3.37 8.47 6.42
C VAL A 72 4.69 7.93 6.95
N ASP A 73 5.73 7.77 6.13
CA ASP A 73 7.09 7.60 6.64
C ASP A 73 8.09 8.13 5.58
N LEU A 74 8.39 7.37 4.52
CA LEU A 74 9.48 7.73 3.59
C LEU A 74 9.09 8.70 2.46
N PHE A 75 7.94 8.51 1.81
CA PHE A 75 7.56 9.34 0.65
C PHE A 75 7.34 10.80 1.02
N MET A 76 6.71 11.06 2.17
CA MET A 76 6.52 12.42 2.68
C MET A 76 7.85 13.10 3.00
N HIS A 77 8.83 12.37 3.52
CA HIS A 77 10.16 12.92 3.77
C HIS A 77 10.84 13.32 2.45
N VAL A 78 10.80 12.47 1.42
CA VAL A 78 11.41 12.77 0.11
C VAL A 78 10.71 13.96 -0.58
N CYS A 79 9.37 14.01 -0.53
CA CYS A 79 8.57 15.15 -0.97
C CYS A 79 8.95 16.45 -0.26
N PHE A 80 9.06 16.41 1.07
CA PHE A 80 9.41 17.56 1.87
C PHE A 80 10.81 18.08 1.56
N GLU A 81 11.78 17.18 1.36
CA GLU A 81 13.12 17.55 0.92
C GLU A 81 13.10 18.18 -0.48
N TYR A 82 12.32 17.66 -1.43
CA TYR A 82 12.16 18.23 -2.78
C TYR A 82 11.71 19.70 -2.76
N GLU A 83 10.70 20.02 -1.96
CA GLU A 83 10.11 21.37 -1.86
C GLU A 83 11.10 22.41 -1.36
N ARG A 84 12.06 21.98 -0.51
CA ARG A 84 13.07 22.85 0.09
C ARG A 84 14.27 23.11 -0.82
N LEU A 85 14.38 22.40 -1.95
CA LEU A 85 15.50 22.53 -2.86
C LEU A 85 15.34 23.72 -3.83
N GLU A 86 16.48 24.32 -4.15
CA GLU A 86 16.58 25.42 -5.11
C GLU A 86 16.09 24.99 -6.49
N GLU A 87 15.32 25.89 -7.12
CA GLU A 87 14.71 25.66 -8.41
C GLU A 87 15.77 25.46 -9.50
N GLY A 88 15.57 24.46 -10.36
CA GLY A 88 16.53 24.11 -11.41
C GLY A 88 17.81 23.40 -10.95
N SER A 89 18.04 23.22 -9.64
CA SER A 89 19.20 22.50 -9.13
C SER A 89 19.22 21.03 -9.59
N ASN A 90 20.43 20.49 -9.83
CA ASN A 90 20.57 19.09 -10.22
C ASN A 90 20.01 18.14 -9.15
N LYS A 91 20.17 18.50 -7.86
CA LYS A 91 19.63 17.70 -6.77
C LYS A 91 18.11 17.64 -6.78
N LYS A 92 17.43 18.76 -7.09
CA LYS A 92 15.97 18.80 -7.21
C LYS A 92 15.47 17.92 -8.36
N LYS A 93 16.20 17.88 -9.48
CA LYS A 93 15.91 16.98 -10.62
C LYS A 93 16.09 15.51 -10.25
N GLU A 94 17.15 15.17 -9.53
CA GLU A 94 17.38 13.78 -9.05
C GLU A 94 16.26 13.32 -8.12
N ILE A 95 15.90 14.14 -7.12
CA ILE A 95 14.81 13.79 -6.19
C ILE A 95 13.47 13.72 -6.93
N LEU A 96 13.21 14.60 -7.90
CA LEU A 96 12.01 14.53 -8.71
C LEU A 96 11.91 13.20 -9.48
N LEU A 97 13.01 12.71 -10.03
CA LEU A 97 13.06 11.39 -10.68
C LEU A 97 12.73 10.27 -9.69
N GLU A 98 13.32 10.31 -8.48
CA GLU A 98 13.03 9.33 -7.43
C GLU A 98 11.54 9.33 -7.01
N ILE A 99 10.96 10.52 -6.81
CA ILE A 99 9.53 10.70 -6.52
C ILE A 99 8.69 10.11 -7.65
N THR A 100 9.02 10.42 -8.89
CA THR A 100 8.29 9.95 -10.07
C THR A 100 8.36 8.43 -10.19
N GLU A 101 9.53 7.83 -10.01
CA GLU A 101 9.71 6.37 -10.02
C GLU A 101 8.91 5.69 -8.92
N MET A 102 8.95 6.22 -7.69
CA MET A 102 8.14 5.70 -6.59
C MET A 102 6.65 5.78 -6.88
N MET A 103 6.18 6.91 -7.41
CA MET A 103 4.77 7.10 -7.74
C MET A 103 4.29 6.20 -8.87
N MET A 104 5.09 6.04 -9.92
CA MET A 104 4.79 5.12 -11.02
C MET A 104 4.65 3.69 -10.49
N HIS A 105 5.55 3.27 -9.60
CA HIS A 105 5.46 1.94 -8.99
C HIS A 105 4.20 1.79 -8.12
N ARG A 106 3.85 2.80 -7.33
CA ARG A 106 2.62 2.79 -6.52
C ARG A 106 1.36 2.73 -7.39
N ALA A 107 1.30 3.52 -8.44
CA ALA A 107 0.20 3.53 -9.40
C ALA A 107 0.09 2.17 -10.13
N HIS A 108 1.22 1.57 -10.47
CA HIS A 108 1.30 0.22 -11.04
C HIS A 108 0.75 -0.83 -10.07
N LEU A 109 1.17 -0.84 -8.80
CA LEU A 109 0.63 -1.76 -7.79
C LEU A 109 -0.88 -1.60 -7.62
N ASP A 110 -1.35 -0.35 -7.56
CA ASP A 110 -2.77 -0.04 -7.38
C ASP A 110 -3.64 -0.55 -8.54
N SER A 111 -3.24 -0.21 -9.76
CA SER A 111 -3.97 -0.61 -10.97
C SER A 111 -3.86 -2.11 -11.24
N SER A 112 -2.70 -2.73 -10.99
CA SER A 112 -2.49 -4.16 -11.23
C SER A 112 -3.41 -5.01 -10.37
N ILE A 113 -3.55 -4.69 -9.08
CA ILE A 113 -4.39 -5.50 -8.17
C ILE A 113 -5.87 -5.34 -8.50
N GLU A 114 -6.30 -4.16 -8.90
CA GLU A 114 -7.65 -3.94 -9.40
C GLU A 114 -7.91 -4.76 -10.69
N LEU A 115 -7.01 -4.69 -11.67
CA LEU A 115 -7.14 -5.41 -12.94
C LEU A 115 -7.09 -6.94 -12.75
N ILE A 116 -6.19 -7.45 -11.90
CA ILE A 116 -6.12 -8.88 -11.56
C ILE A 116 -7.44 -9.34 -10.92
N GLY A 117 -7.96 -8.58 -9.96
CA GLY A 117 -9.26 -8.90 -9.36
C GLY A 117 -10.38 -8.91 -10.39
N ASN A 118 -10.42 -7.92 -11.28
CA ASN A 118 -11.42 -7.84 -12.34
C ASN A 118 -11.30 -9.01 -13.34
N LEU A 119 -10.08 -9.49 -13.61
CA LEU A 119 -9.85 -10.61 -14.50
C LEU A 119 -10.30 -11.94 -13.87
N ILE A 120 -10.09 -12.12 -12.56
CA ILE A 120 -10.43 -13.37 -11.84
C ILE A 120 -11.92 -13.44 -11.50
N PHE A 121 -12.50 -12.35 -10.97
CA PHE A 121 -13.86 -12.35 -10.43
C PHE A 121 -14.88 -11.63 -11.31
N GLY A 122 -14.43 -10.91 -12.33
CA GLY A 122 -15.26 -9.98 -13.10
C GLY A 122 -15.42 -8.61 -12.41
N SER A 123 -15.56 -7.57 -13.22
CA SER A 123 -15.58 -6.16 -12.77
C SER A 123 -16.72 -5.80 -11.81
N ALA A 124 -17.83 -6.53 -11.87
CA ALA A 124 -18.98 -6.31 -10.97
C ALA A 124 -18.72 -6.84 -9.54
N VAL A 125 -17.95 -7.93 -9.42
CA VAL A 125 -17.78 -8.66 -8.15
C VAL A 125 -16.46 -8.31 -7.49
N ALA A 126 -15.39 -8.13 -8.26
CA ALA A 126 -14.03 -7.92 -7.76
C ALA A 126 -13.93 -6.81 -6.69
N PRO A 127 -14.53 -5.61 -6.85
CA PRO A 127 -14.40 -4.56 -5.83
C PRO A 127 -14.96 -4.97 -4.46
N SER A 128 -16.01 -5.80 -4.44
CA SER A 128 -16.60 -6.30 -3.20
C SER A 128 -15.69 -7.35 -2.54
N VAL A 129 -15.19 -8.32 -3.31
CA VAL A 129 -14.29 -9.37 -2.82
C VAL A 129 -13.00 -8.77 -2.25
N LEU A 130 -12.29 -7.94 -3.04
CA LEU A 130 -10.98 -7.42 -2.64
C LEU A 130 -11.02 -6.55 -1.38
N LYS A 131 -12.15 -5.89 -1.09
CA LYS A 131 -12.31 -4.95 0.04
C LYS A 131 -13.02 -5.57 1.25
N THR A 132 -13.57 -6.78 1.13
CA THR A 132 -14.37 -7.41 2.19
C THR A 132 -13.58 -7.51 3.50
N MET A 133 -14.26 -7.22 4.61
CA MET A 133 -13.73 -7.37 5.96
C MET A 133 -14.32 -8.61 6.62
N ARG A 134 -13.49 -9.48 7.18
CA ARG A 134 -13.97 -10.60 8.00
C ARG A 134 -14.46 -10.10 9.36
N SER A 135 -15.35 -10.87 9.97
CA SER A 135 -15.88 -10.54 11.29
C SER A 135 -14.76 -10.62 12.35
N SER A 136 -14.88 -9.79 13.39
CA SER A 136 -13.89 -9.74 14.46
C SER A 136 -13.74 -11.11 15.14
N GLY A 137 -12.51 -11.60 15.24
CA GLY A 137 -12.18 -12.89 15.86
C GLY A 137 -11.96 -14.04 14.86
N GLN A 138 -12.24 -13.83 13.57
CA GLN A 138 -11.85 -14.78 12.52
C GLN A 138 -10.39 -14.57 12.09
N ALA A 139 -9.75 -15.64 11.64
CA ALA A 139 -8.42 -15.58 11.04
C ALA A 139 -8.44 -14.74 9.75
N LEU A 140 -7.35 -14.04 9.46
CA LEU A 140 -7.25 -13.19 8.27
C LEU A 140 -7.35 -14.00 6.96
N VAL A 141 -6.67 -15.15 6.93
CA VAL A 141 -6.70 -16.11 5.83
C VAL A 141 -6.88 -17.52 6.37
N ASP A 142 -7.63 -18.34 5.64
CA ASP A 142 -7.83 -19.75 5.99
C ASP A 142 -6.66 -20.63 5.52
N ASP A 143 -6.08 -20.30 4.36
CA ASP A 143 -4.92 -20.99 3.77
C ASP A 143 -3.71 -20.04 3.65
N TRP A 144 -2.74 -20.23 4.54
CA TRP A 144 -1.48 -19.47 4.54
C TRP A 144 -0.54 -19.86 3.39
N VAL A 145 -0.64 -21.10 2.89
CA VAL A 145 0.13 -21.57 1.73
C VAL A 145 -0.39 -20.88 0.47
N CYS A 146 -1.70 -20.77 0.32
CA CYS A 146 -2.31 -19.94 -0.73
C CYS A 146 -1.80 -18.50 -0.66
N LEU A 147 -1.86 -17.86 0.52
CA LEU A 147 -1.45 -16.45 0.65
C LEU A 147 -0.01 -16.23 0.19
N LYS A 148 0.91 -17.07 0.66
CA LYS A 148 2.32 -16.99 0.27
C LYS A 148 2.48 -17.17 -1.23
N THR A 149 1.79 -18.15 -1.81
CA THR A 149 1.88 -18.47 -3.23
C THR A 149 1.32 -17.36 -4.11
N VAL A 150 0.17 -16.78 -3.74
CA VAL A 150 -0.47 -15.67 -4.45
C VAL A 150 0.40 -14.41 -4.40
N VAL A 151 0.98 -14.10 -3.23
CA VAL A 151 1.92 -12.97 -3.09
C VAL A 151 3.17 -13.19 -3.94
N GLN A 152 3.74 -14.39 -3.94
CA GLN A 152 4.91 -14.71 -4.76
C GLN A 152 4.62 -14.66 -6.27
N ALA A 153 3.45 -15.15 -6.70
CA ALA A 153 2.99 -15.04 -8.08
C ALA A 153 2.75 -13.57 -8.50
N PHE A 154 2.27 -12.73 -7.59
CA PHE A 154 2.19 -11.30 -7.86
C PHE A 154 3.57 -10.66 -7.99
N GLU A 155 4.46 -10.88 -7.01
CA GLU A 155 5.77 -10.23 -7.00
C GLU A 155 6.67 -10.66 -8.16
N SER A 156 6.55 -11.92 -8.62
CA SER A 156 7.34 -12.42 -9.75
C SER A 156 6.99 -11.77 -11.10
N HIS A 157 5.75 -11.32 -11.27
CA HIS A 157 5.25 -10.73 -12.52
C HIS A 157 5.10 -9.21 -12.44
N CYS A 158 4.68 -8.68 -11.29
CA CYS A 158 4.31 -7.28 -11.11
C CYS A 158 5.36 -6.47 -10.34
N GLY A 159 6.41 -7.12 -9.83
CA GLY A 159 7.44 -6.48 -9.01
C GLY A 159 7.13 -6.49 -7.51
N SER A 160 8.12 -6.12 -6.70
CA SER A 160 8.05 -6.13 -5.23
C SER A 160 6.92 -5.25 -4.71
N LEU A 161 6.19 -5.75 -3.71
CA LEU A 161 5.13 -4.98 -3.05
C LEU A 161 5.70 -3.76 -2.32
N THR A 162 6.97 -3.78 -1.89
CA THR A 162 7.55 -2.79 -0.97
C THR A 162 6.71 -2.63 0.31
N GLN A 163 7.02 -1.66 1.16
CA GLN A 163 6.16 -1.34 2.30
C GLN A 163 4.77 -0.85 1.88
N TYR A 164 4.67 -0.17 0.74
CA TYR A 164 3.41 0.39 0.26
C TYR A 164 2.39 -0.70 -0.09
N GLY A 165 2.81 -1.73 -0.83
CA GLY A 165 1.95 -2.80 -1.32
C GLY A 165 1.41 -3.70 -0.22
N MET A 166 1.95 -3.65 1.00
CA MET A 166 1.41 -4.36 2.16
C MET A 166 -0.03 -3.95 2.49
N LYS A 167 -0.49 -2.77 2.04
CA LYS A 167 -1.90 -2.37 2.12
C LYS A 167 -2.85 -3.35 1.40
N TYR A 168 -2.32 -4.10 0.44
CA TYR A 168 -3.04 -5.10 -0.34
C TYR A 168 -3.05 -6.49 0.25
N MET A 169 -2.43 -6.72 1.40
CA MET A 169 -2.45 -8.03 2.04
C MET A 169 -3.87 -8.56 2.25
N ARG A 170 -4.83 -7.68 2.54
CA ARG A 170 -6.24 -8.07 2.64
C ARG A 170 -6.83 -8.53 1.31
N ALA A 171 -6.48 -7.88 0.21
CA ALA A 171 -6.94 -8.26 -1.11
C ALA A 171 -6.44 -9.68 -1.45
N PHE A 172 -5.15 -9.96 -1.21
CA PHE A 172 -4.57 -11.29 -1.40
C PHE A 172 -5.18 -12.34 -0.47
N THR A 173 -5.46 -11.99 0.80
CA THR A 173 -6.13 -12.92 1.71
C THR A 173 -7.55 -13.24 1.23
N ASN A 174 -8.27 -12.24 0.73
CA ASN A 174 -9.64 -12.45 0.21
C ASN A 174 -9.63 -13.30 -1.06
N ILE A 175 -8.66 -13.09 -1.97
CA ILE A 175 -8.44 -13.95 -3.13
C ILE A 175 -8.30 -15.43 -2.72
N CYS A 176 -7.50 -15.69 -1.69
CA CYS A 176 -7.34 -17.05 -1.15
C CYS A 176 -8.61 -17.60 -0.50
N ASN A 177 -9.34 -16.76 0.24
CA ASN A 177 -10.59 -17.17 0.90
C ASN A 177 -11.71 -17.49 -0.12
N GLU A 178 -11.66 -16.93 -1.33
CA GLU A 178 -12.55 -17.29 -2.46
C GLU A 178 -12.10 -18.59 -3.18
N GLY A 179 -11.01 -19.22 -2.75
CA GLY A 179 -10.54 -20.49 -3.30
C GLY A 179 -9.82 -20.36 -4.64
N VAL A 180 -9.26 -19.19 -4.96
CA VAL A 180 -8.49 -18.98 -6.19
C VAL A 180 -7.23 -19.86 -6.18
N LEU A 181 -7.04 -20.60 -7.27
CA LEU A 181 -5.89 -21.47 -7.46
C LEU A 181 -4.67 -20.66 -7.92
N LYS A 182 -3.49 -21.18 -7.59
CA LYS A 182 -2.19 -20.62 -7.99
C LYS A 182 -2.12 -20.29 -9.48
N ASP A 183 -2.49 -21.23 -10.34
CA ASP A 183 -2.32 -21.11 -11.79
C ASP A 183 -3.16 -19.95 -12.36
N ALA A 184 -4.37 -19.75 -11.83
CA ALA A 184 -5.24 -18.64 -12.20
C ALA A 184 -4.64 -17.28 -11.79
N MET A 185 -3.98 -17.23 -10.63
CA MET A 185 -3.26 -16.03 -10.18
C MET A 185 -2.03 -15.77 -11.06
N GLU A 186 -1.22 -16.78 -11.37
CA GLU A 186 -0.03 -16.64 -12.23
C GLU A 186 -0.42 -16.17 -13.64
N GLU A 187 -1.45 -16.75 -14.23
CA GLU A 187 -1.98 -16.33 -15.53
C GLU A 187 -2.48 -14.88 -15.49
N ALA A 188 -3.25 -14.52 -14.45
CA ALA A 188 -3.76 -13.16 -14.30
C ALA A 188 -2.64 -12.13 -14.15
N CYS A 189 -1.63 -12.41 -13.32
CA CYS A 189 -0.46 -11.58 -13.15
C CYS A 189 0.35 -11.45 -14.45
N GLY A 190 0.53 -12.55 -15.19
CA GLY A 190 1.21 -12.55 -16.49
C GLY A 190 0.49 -11.67 -17.52
N ASN A 191 -0.83 -11.74 -17.58
CA ASN A 191 -1.64 -10.95 -18.50
C ASN A 191 -1.67 -9.45 -18.15
N VAL A 192 -1.70 -9.11 -16.86
CA VAL A 192 -1.78 -7.71 -16.40
C VAL A 192 -0.41 -7.03 -16.39
N CYS A 193 0.63 -7.72 -15.94
CA CYS A 193 1.93 -7.12 -15.67
C CYS A 193 3.00 -7.46 -16.73
N GLY A 194 2.70 -8.28 -17.74
CA GLY A 194 3.68 -8.80 -18.70
C GLY A 194 4.46 -7.74 -19.51
N SER A 195 3.97 -6.50 -19.60
CA SER A 195 4.65 -5.39 -20.28
C SER A 195 5.35 -4.40 -19.33
N TYR A 196 5.20 -4.55 -18.01
CA TYR A 196 5.76 -3.60 -17.04
C TYR A 196 7.23 -3.91 -16.77
N ASN A 197 8.11 -2.95 -17.04
CA ASN A 197 9.54 -3.11 -16.75
C ASN A 197 9.84 -2.78 -15.28
N SER A 198 9.76 -3.79 -14.42
CA SER A 198 10.02 -3.67 -12.98
C SER A 198 11.49 -3.84 -12.60
N ALA A 199 12.45 -3.57 -13.50
CA ALA A 199 13.88 -3.87 -13.25
C ALA A 199 14.41 -3.29 -11.92
N ASN A 200 14.04 -2.05 -11.58
CA ASN A 200 14.41 -1.42 -10.31
C ASN A 200 13.62 -1.97 -9.11
N TRP A 201 12.43 -2.53 -9.32
CA TRP A 201 11.53 -3.01 -8.27
C TRP A 201 11.47 -4.54 -8.22
N SER A 202 12.49 -5.19 -8.75
CA SER A 202 12.56 -6.64 -8.82
C SER A 202 12.61 -7.26 -7.41
N PRO A 203 11.87 -8.36 -7.15
CA PRO A 203 11.99 -9.12 -5.90
C PRO A 203 13.41 -9.64 -5.67
N PHE A 204 14.20 -9.80 -6.73
CA PHE A 204 15.61 -10.19 -6.62
C PHE A 204 16.48 -9.11 -5.96
N ILE A 205 16.04 -7.84 -5.98
CA ILE A 205 16.74 -6.71 -5.36
C ILE A 205 16.20 -6.44 -3.95
N HIS A 206 14.87 -6.53 -3.78
CA HIS A 206 14.18 -6.13 -2.55
C HIS A 206 13.83 -7.29 -1.62
N GLY A 207 14.01 -8.53 -2.06
CA GLY A 207 13.50 -9.73 -1.41
C GLY A 207 12.02 -9.96 -1.69
N TYR A 208 11.57 -11.20 -1.49
CA TYR A 208 10.15 -11.53 -1.49
C TYR A 208 9.52 -11.13 -0.14
N SER A 209 8.28 -10.65 -0.20
CA SER A 209 7.53 -10.25 0.99
C SER A 209 6.97 -11.45 1.78
N ALA A 210 7.04 -12.67 1.22
CA ALA A 210 6.46 -13.90 1.80
C ALA A 210 7.34 -15.16 1.69
#